data_AF-A0A930DGW1-F1
#
_entry.id   AF-A0A930DGW1-F1
#
_cell.length_a   1.000
_cell.length_b   1.000
_cell.length_c   1.000
_cell.angle_alpha   90.00
_cell.angle_beta   90.00
_cell.angle_gamma   90.00
#
_symmetry.space_group_name_H-M   'P 1'
#
loop_
_entity.id
_entity.type
_entity.pdbx_description
1 polymer ?
#
loop_
_entity_poly.entity_id
_entity_poly.type
_entity_poly.pdbx_seq_one_letter_code
_entity_poly.pdbx_strand_id
1 'polypeptide(L)'
;MRQVLQVKEFEAITCIEDDKIKYGKYCISRRDFSDLIIFIKEYTAVEKQVDILQFMKIGYKRNVGESISFNNYVGIIELPSGIQIEILPKIDFGDAGEDRTRTKRVFLKMLRAMRDFEGKIFNDANLNVDNMNLYEIFINIYLQEV
;
A
#
# COMPACT_ATOMS: atom_id res chain seq x y z
N MET A 1 -6.23 -18.17 3.00
CA MET A 1 -6.24 -16.69 3.09
C MET A 1 -5.18 -16.15 2.17
N ARG A 2 -5.48 -15.14 1.36
CA ARG A 2 -4.45 -14.41 0.59
C ARG A 2 -3.54 -13.66 1.57
N GLN A 3 -2.24 -13.63 1.31
CA GLN A 3 -1.28 -12.93 2.16
C GLN A 3 -1.33 -11.43 1.84
N VAL A 4 -1.68 -10.62 2.84
CA VAL A 4 -1.70 -9.16 2.72
C VAL A 4 -0.50 -8.58 3.48
N LEU A 5 0.36 -7.84 2.77
CA LEU A 5 1.44 -7.06 3.36
C LEU A 5 1.00 -5.60 3.46
N GLN A 6 0.75 -5.13 4.67
CA GLN A 6 0.41 -3.73 4.93
C GLN A 6 1.64 -2.89 5.21
N VAL A 7 1.85 -1.85 4.40
CA VAL A 7 2.91 -0.84 4.57
C VAL A 7 2.30 0.55 4.54
N LYS A 8 3.01 1.54 5.10
CA LYS A 8 2.71 2.95 4.92
C LYS A 8 3.60 3.56 3.84
N GLU A 9 3.14 4.68 3.29
CA GLU A 9 4.01 5.56 2.51
C GLU A 9 5.34 5.82 3.26
N PHE A 10 6.43 5.90 2.50
CA PHE A 10 7.84 6.03 2.94
C PHE A 10 8.40 4.85 3.74
N GLU A 11 7.60 3.83 4.09
CA GLU A 11 8.13 2.57 4.59
C GLU A 11 8.74 1.76 3.43
N ALA A 12 9.81 1.00 3.75
CA ALA A 12 10.56 0.25 2.75
C ALA A 12 10.27 -1.25 2.84
N ILE A 13 9.96 -1.86 1.70
CA ILE A 13 9.90 -3.30 1.49
C ILE A 13 11.28 -3.77 1.03
N THR A 14 11.74 -4.89 1.58
CA THR A 14 13.03 -5.50 1.23
C THR A 14 12.86 -6.96 0.82
N CYS A 15 13.85 -7.50 0.12
CA CYS A 15 13.90 -8.92 -0.21
C CYS A 15 14.34 -9.74 1.02
N ILE A 16 13.70 -10.89 1.26
CA ILE A 16 14.21 -11.90 2.18
C ILE A 16 15.45 -12.54 1.55
N GLU A 17 16.61 -12.43 2.20
CA GLU A 17 17.79 -13.27 1.95
C GLU A 17 17.97 -14.22 3.15
N ASP A 18 18.28 -15.49 2.90
CA ASP A 18 18.29 -16.62 3.86
C ASP A 18 19.09 -16.38 5.16
N ASP A 19 19.95 -15.36 5.23
CA ASP A 19 20.77 -15.03 6.41
C ASP A 19 20.53 -13.62 7.01
N LYS A 20 19.52 -12.86 6.56
CA LYS A 20 19.35 -11.43 6.93
C LYS A 20 17.94 -11.00 7.33
N ILE A 21 17.26 -11.80 8.16
CA ILE A 21 15.99 -11.40 8.84
C ILE A 21 16.15 -10.12 9.69
N LYS A 22 17.38 -9.61 9.90
CA LYS A 22 17.68 -8.56 10.90
C LYS A 22 17.34 -7.11 10.54
N TYR A 23 17.01 -6.75 9.30
CA TYR A 23 17.08 -5.31 8.90
C TYR A 23 15.88 -4.72 8.14
N GLY A 24 14.77 -5.44 8.00
CA GLY A 24 13.56 -4.93 7.35
C GLY A 24 12.29 -5.30 8.12
N LYS A 25 11.49 -4.30 8.52
CA LYS A 25 10.16 -4.51 9.13
C LYS A 25 9.18 -5.20 8.16
N TYR A 26 9.39 -5.03 6.86
CA TYR A 26 8.55 -5.58 5.80
C TYR A 26 9.42 -6.27 4.76
N CYS A 27 9.24 -7.58 4.60
CA CYS A 27 10.03 -8.39 3.69
C CYS A 27 9.15 -9.34 2.89
N ILE A 28 9.53 -9.55 1.62
CA ILE A 28 8.87 -10.48 0.69
C ILE A 28 9.89 -11.38 0.02
N SER A 29 9.44 -12.48 -0.58
CA SER A 29 10.35 -13.43 -1.23
C SER A 29 11.09 -12.75 -2.39
N ARG A 30 12.24 -13.30 -2.78
CA ARG A 30 13.02 -12.79 -3.92
C ARG A 30 12.22 -12.78 -5.23
N ARG A 31 11.34 -13.77 -5.40
CA ARG A 31 10.42 -13.85 -6.53
C ARG A 31 9.45 -12.67 -6.53
N ASP A 32 8.76 -12.47 -5.42
CA ASP A 32 7.78 -11.37 -5.28
C ASP A 32 8.43 -10.00 -5.41
N PHE A 33 9.64 -9.84 -4.86
CA PHE A 33 10.41 -8.61 -4.98
C PHE A 33 10.78 -8.32 -6.45
N SER A 34 11.20 -9.35 -7.19
CA SER A 34 11.46 -9.22 -8.63
C SER A 34 10.20 -8.86 -9.40
N ASP A 35 9.07 -9.49 -9.10
CA ASP A 35 7.78 -9.21 -9.73
C ASP A 35 7.34 -7.76 -9.47
N LEU A 36 7.56 -7.25 -8.25
CA LEU A 36 7.30 -5.85 -7.90
C LEU A 36 8.21 -4.87 -8.66
N ILE A 37 9.49 -5.21 -8.86
CA ILE A 37 10.39 -4.39 -9.69
C ILE A 37 9.90 -4.35 -11.14
N ILE A 38 9.47 -5.48 -11.69
CA ILE A 38 8.93 -5.55 -13.06
C ILE A 38 7.69 -4.67 -13.16
N PHE A 39 6.74 -4.80 -12.22
CA PHE A 39 5.55 -3.96 -12.15
C PHE A 39 5.90 -2.45 -12.17
N ILE A 40 6.83 -2.01 -11.32
CA ILE A 40 7.25 -0.59 -11.25
C ILE A 40 7.84 -0.13 -12.58
N LYS A 41 8.67 -0.97 -13.23
CA LYS A 41 9.31 -0.64 -14.52
C LYS A 41 8.30 -0.57 -15.65
N GLU A 42 7.35 -1.51 -15.72
CA GLU A 42 6.29 -1.52 -16.72
C GLU A 42 5.39 -0.29 -16.59
N TYR A 43 4.99 0.05 -15.36
CA TYR A 43 4.18 1.24 -15.10
C TYR A 43 4.90 2.53 -15.52
N THR A 44 6.21 2.63 -15.23
CA THR A 44 7.05 3.77 -15.64
C THR A 44 7.24 3.87 -17.17
N ALA A 45 7.19 2.75 -17.90
CA ALA A 45 7.36 2.75 -19.35
C ALA A 45 6.10 3.19 -20.12
N VAL A 46 4.92 2.99 -19.52
CA VAL A 46 3.62 3.24 -20.17
C VAL A 46 3.18 4.70 -20.03
N GLU A 47 3.29 5.31 -18.84
CA GLU A 47 2.85 6.69 -18.62
C GLU A 47 4.00 7.69 -18.85
N LYS A 48 4.16 8.17 -20.09
CA LYS A 48 5.12 9.24 -20.44
C LYS A 48 4.81 10.63 -19.83
N GLN A 49 3.80 10.77 -18.96
CA GLN A 49 3.25 12.07 -18.56
C GLN A 49 3.28 12.37 -17.06
N VAL A 50 3.56 11.40 -16.20
CA VAL A 50 3.72 11.66 -14.76
C VAL A 50 5.04 11.02 -14.33
N ASP A 51 5.84 11.77 -13.59
CA ASP A 51 7.13 11.32 -13.08
C ASP A 51 6.88 10.26 -11.99
N ILE A 52 6.53 9.03 -12.39
CA ILE A 52 6.14 7.91 -11.52
C ILE A 52 7.23 7.54 -10.51
N LEU A 53 8.48 7.91 -10.80
CA LEU A 53 9.59 7.84 -9.85
C LEU A 53 9.35 8.69 -8.60
N GLN A 54 8.43 9.67 -8.65
CA GLN A 54 7.95 10.43 -7.50
C GLN A 54 6.99 9.61 -6.62
N PHE A 55 6.36 8.56 -7.15
CA PHE A 55 5.43 7.69 -6.43
C PHE A 55 6.10 6.43 -5.89
N MET A 56 6.99 5.80 -6.65
CA MET A 56 7.65 4.55 -6.28
C MET A 56 9.16 4.65 -6.50
N LYS A 57 9.93 4.34 -5.46
CA LYS A 57 11.39 4.47 -5.49
C LYS A 57 12.06 3.13 -5.23
N ILE A 58 12.90 2.72 -6.17
CA ILE A 58 13.88 1.66 -5.98
C ILE A 58 15.14 2.30 -5.38
N GLY A 59 15.60 1.77 -4.25
CA GLY A 59 16.76 2.26 -3.53
C GLY A 59 17.63 1.11 -3.03
N TYR A 60 18.72 1.47 -2.34
CA TYR A 60 19.65 0.52 -1.75
C TYR A 60 19.98 0.94 -0.33
N LYS A 61 19.89 0.01 0.62
CA LYS A 61 20.29 0.21 2.02
C LYS A 61 21.50 -0.65 2.34
N ARG A 62 22.56 -0.01 2.86
CA ARG A 62 23.78 -0.70 3.30
C ARG A 62 23.42 -1.79 4.31
N ASN A 63 23.93 -3.01 4.10
CA ASN A 63 23.65 -4.22 4.90
C ASN A 63 22.27 -4.88 4.71
N VAL A 64 21.36 -4.27 3.93
CA VAL A 64 20.01 -4.82 3.66
C VAL A 64 19.84 -5.21 2.19
N GLY A 65 20.45 -4.46 1.29
CA GLY A 65 20.34 -4.68 -0.15
C GLY A 65 19.34 -3.73 -0.81
N GLU A 66 18.76 -4.17 -1.92
CA GLU A 66 17.73 -3.41 -2.64
C GLU A 66 16.47 -3.26 -1.78
N SER A 67 15.84 -2.09 -1.89
CA SER A 67 14.62 -1.75 -1.16
C SER A 67 13.67 -0.96 -2.04
N ILE A 68 12.37 -1.17 -1.86
CA ILE A 68 11.33 -0.46 -2.58
C ILE A 68 10.50 0.33 -1.57
N SER A 69 10.27 1.61 -1.83
CA SER A 69 9.38 2.45 -1.03
C SER A 69 8.36 3.16 -1.90
N PHE A 70 7.15 3.32 -1.37
CA PHE A 70 6.06 4.08 -2.00
C PHE A 70 5.99 5.44 -1.33
N ASN A 71 6.18 6.54 -2.06
CA ASN A 71 6.27 7.87 -1.47
C ASN A 71 4.92 8.58 -1.46
N ASN A 72 4.35 8.87 -2.62
CA ASN A 72 3.09 9.59 -2.77
C ASN A 72 2.04 8.68 -3.44
N TYR A 73 1.89 7.45 -2.93
CA TYR A 73 0.98 6.45 -3.47
C TYR A 73 0.29 5.72 -2.34
N VAL A 74 -1.04 5.75 -2.34
CA VAL A 74 -1.92 5.01 -1.43
C VAL A 74 -2.80 4.12 -2.30
N GLY A 75 -2.85 2.82 -1.99
CA GLY A 75 -3.52 1.88 -2.88
C GLY A 75 -3.10 0.45 -2.62
N ILE A 76 -3.25 -0.38 -3.66
CA ILE A 76 -3.07 -1.82 -3.56
C ILE A 76 -2.34 -2.31 -4.80
N ILE A 77 -1.36 -3.17 -4.60
CA ILE A 77 -0.64 -3.85 -5.69
C ILE A 77 -0.78 -5.35 -5.44
N GLU A 78 -1.40 -6.05 -6.39
CA GLU A 78 -1.48 -7.51 -6.39
C GLU A 78 -0.38 -8.08 -7.28
N LEU A 79 0.48 -8.93 -6.72
CA LEU A 79 1.56 -9.59 -7.44
C LEU A 79 1.07 -10.90 -8.08
N PRO A 80 1.75 -11.44 -9.11
CA PRO A 80 1.39 -12.70 -9.75
C PRO A 80 1.33 -13.91 -8.81
N SER A 81 2.06 -13.86 -7.68
CA SER A 81 2.02 -14.88 -6.63
C SER A 81 0.72 -14.86 -5.80
N GLY A 82 -0.10 -13.81 -5.92
CA GLY A 82 -1.30 -13.58 -5.11
C GLY A 82 -1.04 -12.83 -3.80
N ILE A 83 0.18 -12.38 -3.55
CA ILE A 83 0.47 -11.44 -2.44
C ILE A 83 -0.12 -10.08 -2.80
N GLN A 84 -0.86 -9.50 -1.85
CA GLN A 84 -1.40 -8.16 -1.95
C GLN A 84 -0.59 -7.21 -1.07
N ILE A 85 -0.02 -6.16 -1.65
CA ILE A 85 0.64 -5.08 -0.94
C ILE A 85 -0.38 -3.97 -0.76
N GLU A 86 -0.76 -3.70 0.48
CA GLU A 86 -1.69 -2.63 0.85
C GLU A 86 -0.88 -1.44 1.37
N ILE A 87 -0.90 -0.32 0.64
CA ILE A 87 -0.15 0.90 0.97
C ILE A 87 -1.10 1.93 1.58
N LEU A 88 -0.85 2.28 2.84
CA LEU A 88 -1.60 3.25 3.63
C LEU A 88 -0.91 4.63 3.65
N PRO A 89 -1.64 5.75 3.88
CA PRO A 89 -1.02 7.06 3.94
C PRO A 89 -0.04 7.22 5.12
N LYS A 90 0.91 8.14 4.98
CA LYS A 90 1.91 8.51 6.03
C LYS A 90 1.34 9.27 7.24
N ILE A 91 0.27 8.77 7.85
CA ILE A 91 -0.32 9.39 9.05
C ILE A 91 0.36 8.79 10.27
N ASP A 92 0.85 9.63 11.17
CA ASP A 92 1.40 9.21 12.47
C ASP A 92 0.56 9.89 13.57
N PHE A 93 0.10 9.10 14.52
CA PHE A 93 -0.72 9.57 15.65
C PHE A 93 0.09 9.79 16.93
N GLY A 94 1.39 9.47 16.94
CA GLY A 94 2.28 9.68 18.07
C GLY A 94 2.04 8.78 19.29
N ASP A 95 1.07 7.85 19.22
CA ASP A 95 0.80 6.82 20.22
C ASP A 95 1.21 5.42 19.73
N ALA A 96 1.58 4.53 20.66
CA ALA A 96 2.14 3.21 20.32
C ALA A 96 1.09 2.15 19.93
N GLY A 97 -0.18 2.52 19.76
CA GLY A 97 -1.31 1.60 19.59
C GLY A 97 -2.00 1.73 18.22
N GLU A 98 -2.54 0.60 17.71
CA GLU A 98 -3.45 0.42 16.55
C GLU A 98 -3.44 1.48 15.43
N ASP A 99 -2.24 1.87 15.03
CA ASP A 99 -2.02 2.97 14.10
C ASP A 99 -2.65 2.70 12.72
N ARG A 100 -2.60 1.46 12.22
CA ARG A 100 -3.08 1.12 10.86
C ARG A 100 -4.60 1.18 10.71
N THR A 101 -5.36 0.64 11.65
CA THR A 101 -6.84 0.69 11.61
C THR A 101 -7.32 2.13 11.68
N ARG A 102 -6.74 2.93 12.57
CA ARG A 102 -7.01 4.36 12.67
C ARG A 102 -6.61 5.10 11.40
N THR A 103 -5.46 4.76 10.81
CA THR A 103 -4.99 5.32 9.53
C THR A 103 -6.00 5.05 8.42
N LYS A 104 -6.55 3.83 8.30
CA LYS A 104 -7.62 3.51 7.33
C LYS A 104 -8.87 4.37 7.54
N ARG A 105 -9.35 4.49 8.78
CA ARG A 105 -10.53 5.32 9.08
C ARG A 105 -10.30 6.78 8.72
N VAL A 106 -9.12 7.33 9.02
CA VAL A 106 -8.78 8.71 8.63
C VAL A 106 -8.69 8.85 7.12
N PHE A 107 -8.05 7.89 6.44
CA PHE A 107 -7.98 7.88 4.97
C PHE A 107 -9.37 7.90 4.32
N LEU A 108 -10.31 7.08 4.81
CA LEU A 108 -11.69 7.10 4.30
C LEU A 108 -12.40 8.43 4.56
N LYS A 109 -12.19 9.04 5.73
CA LYS A 109 -12.70 10.39 6.01
C LYS A 109 -12.11 11.45 5.07
N MET A 110 -10.84 11.31 4.70
CA MET A 110 -10.21 12.20 3.71
C MET A 110 -10.87 12.05 2.34
N LEU A 111 -11.07 10.82 1.86
CA LEU A 111 -11.77 10.55 0.60
C LEU A 111 -13.18 11.16 0.58
N ARG A 112 -13.94 11.01 1.68
CA ARG A 112 -15.27 11.63 1.84
C ARG A 112 -15.28 13.16 1.82
N ALA A 113 -14.16 13.80 2.17
CA ALA A 113 -14.05 15.25 2.19
C ALA A 113 -13.64 15.82 0.82
N MET A 114 -13.25 14.98 -0.14
CA MET A 114 -12.93 15.41 -1.50
C MET A 114 -14.21 15.79 -2.25
N ARG A 115 -14.23 16.98 -2.87
CA ARG A 115 -15.41 17.52 -3.57
C ARG A 115 -15.81 16.68 -4.79
N ASP A 116 -14.83 16.13 -5.49
CA ASP A 116 -15.02 15.40 -6.74
C ASP A 116 -15.08 13.87 -6.53
N PHE A 117 -15.23 13.42 -5.28
CA PHE A 117 -15.40 12.01 -4.97
C PHE A 117 -16.90 11.69 -4.88
N GLU A 118 -17.47 11.17 -5.97
CA GLU A 118 -18.90 10.83 -6.12
C GLU A 118 -19.37 9.63 -5.28
N GLY A 119 -18.57 9.17 -4.32
CA GLY A 119 -18.95 8.12 -3.40
C GLY A 119 -20.07 8.58 -2.45
N LYS A 120 -21.31 8.50 -2.91
CA LYS A 120 -22.51 8.86 -2.16
C LYS A 120 -22.52 8.11 -0.82
N ILE A 121 -22.41 8.88 0.27
CA ILE A 121 -22.79 8.50 1.64
C ILE A 121 -22.17 7.16 2.09
N PHE A 122 -20.86 7.16 2.33
CA PHE A 122 -20.23 6.15 3.20
C PHE A 122 -20.80 6.25 4.61
N ASN A 123 -21.71 5.35 4.98
CA ASN A 123 -22.06 5.15 6.37
C ASN A 123 -21.06 4.18 7.00
N ASP A 124 -20.12 4.73 7.78
CA ASP A 124 -19.15 3.99 8.61
C ASP A 124 -19.84 2.89 9.46
N ALA A 125 -21.15 3.03 9.74
CA ALA A 125 -21.96 2.09 10.52
C ALA A 125 -22.27 0.75 9.81
N ASN A 126 -22.22 0.69 8.48
CA ASN A 126 -22.53 -0.54 7.72
C ASN A 126 -21.30 -1.34 7.29
N LEU A 127 -20.10 -0.74 7.34
CA LEU A 127 -18.85 -1.37 6.92
C LEU A 127 -18.00 -1.66 8.14
N ASN A 128 -17.65 -2.94 8.33
CA ASN A 128 -16.66 -3.34 9.34
C ASN A 128 -15.25 -3.02 8.82
N VAL A 129 -14.95 -1.72 8.70
CA VAL A 129 -13.69 -1.17 8.15
C VAL A 129 -12.47 -1.72 8.89
N ASP A 130 -12.64 -2.08 10.16
CA ASP A 130 -11.57 -2.62 11.00
C ASP A 130 -11.08 -3.99 10.52
N ASN A 131 -11.96 -4.76 9.89
CA ASN A 131 -11.66 -6.11 9.41
C ASN A 131 -11.48 -6.19 7.89
N MET A 132 -11.66 -5.08 7.16
CA MET A 132 -11.53 -5.05 5.70
C MET A 132 -10.16 -4.49 5.28
N ASN A 133 -9.58 -5.07 4.23
CA ASN A 133 -8.48 -4.44 3.50
C ASN A 133 -9.01 -3.35 2.55
N LEU A 134 -8.12 -2.48 2.04
CA LEU A 134 -8.52 -1.44 1.08
C LEU A 134 -9.24 -1.99 -0.15
N TYR A 135 -8.98 -3.25 -0.56
CA TYR A 135 -9.54 -3.84 -1.78
C TYR A 135 -11.04 -4.09 -1.58
N GLU A 136 -11.37 -4.73 -0.46
CA GLU A 136 -12.73 -4.95 -0.02
C GLU A 136 -13.47 -3.63 0.21
N ILE A 137 -12.78 -2.64 0.80
CA ILE A 137 -13.36 -1.31 0.99
C ILE A 137 -13.71 -0.70 -0.37
N PHE A 138 -12.76 -0.62 -1.31
CA PHE A 138 -12.98 -0.02 -2.64
C PHE A 138 -14.03 -0.76 -3.47
N ILE A 139 -14.13 -2.09 -3.37
CA ILE A 139 -15.23 -2.84 -3.99
C ILE A 139 -16.57 -2.43 -3.37
N ASN A 140 -16.66 -2.34 -2.05
CA ASN A 140 -17.89 -1.90 -1.40
C ASN A 140 -18.27 -0.45 -1.76
N ILE A 141 -17.27 0.45 -1.86
CA ILE A 141 -17.45 1.81 -2.37
C ILE A 141 -18.12 1.76 -3.75
N TYR A 142 -17.52 1.02 -4.67
CA TYR A 142 -18.01 0.90 -6.03
C TYR A 142 -19.42 0.31 -6.11
N LEU A 143 -19.70 -0.75 -5.35
CA LEU A 143 -21.01 -1.41 -5.32
C LEU A 143 -22.13 -0.54 -4.72
N GLN A 144 -21.81 0.42 -3.86
CA GLN A 144 -22.80 1.35 -3.27
C GLN A 144 -23.07 2.56 -4.16
N GLU A 145 -22.19 2.84 -5.12
CA GLU A 145 -22.35 3.94 -6.08
C GLU A 145 -23.33 3.57 -7.21
N VAL A 146 -23.38 2.29 -7.59
CA VAL A 146 -24.29 1.71 -8.61
C VAL A 146 -25.69 1.49 -8.04
#